data_AF-A0A505D189-F1
#
_entry.id   AF-A0A505D189-F1
#
_cell.length_a   1.000
_cell.length_b   1.000
_cell.length_c   1.000
_cell.angle_alpha   90.00
_cell.angle_beta   90.00
_cell.angle_gamma   90.00
#
_symmetry.space_group_name_H-M   'P 1'
#
loop_
_entity.id
_entity.type
_entity.pdbx_description
1 polymer ?
#
loop_
_entity_poly.entity_id
_entity_poly.type
_entity_poly.pdbx_seq_one_letter_code
_entity_poly.pdbx_strand_id
1 'polypeptide(L)'
;MPVPVGLMLSGGLVWHASQAAFSGRTTNSGVSWTAGSINLTNDSGGQPLFNLSNITPGDTGSRCIAITSEATVPTSIKLYTSTSNAPSNDISPYLDITVEDGTGGSFDSCDGFTPSAPVDYTGTLENLTTTRTNYANGIGPWPLTGNPPETRTFRLSWTFSATAPDSTQGGSTPNVNFTWEAQAA
;
A
#
# COMPACT_ATOMS: atom_id res chain seq x y z
N MET A 1 83.23 35.66 56.18
CA MET A 1 83.14 34.28 55.66
C MET A 1 81.65 33.93 55.51
N PRO A 2 81.24 33.29 54.40
CA PRO A 2 79.89 33.33 53.79
C PRO A 2 78.85 32.61 54.67
N VAL A 3 77.54 32.87 54.62
CA VAL A 3 76.55 32.50 53.60
C VAL A 3 75.26 33.31 53.88
N PRO A 4 74.56 33.90 52.89
CA PRO A 4 73.27 34.54 53.14
C PRO A 4 72.14 33.48 53.15
N VAL A 5 71.57 33.29 54.33
CA VAL A 5 70.29 32.59 54.54
C VAL A 5 69.17 33.59 54.25
N GLY A 6 68.36 33.32 53.22
CA GLY A 6 67.24 34.18 52.85
C GLY A 6 66.42 33.62 51.70
N LEU A 7 66.16 32.32 51.73
CA LEU A 7 65.23 31.62 50.84
C LEU A 7 63.79 32.05 51.16
N MET A 8 63.43 33.29 50.83
CA MET A 8 62.07 33.85 50.89
C MET A 8 61.75 34.59 49.58
N LEU A 9 61.94 33.90 48.46
CA LEU A 9 61.26 34.21 47.19
C LEU A 9 60.07 33.26 47.03
N SER A 10 59.27 33.19 48.09
CA SER A 10 58.02 32.44 48.11
C SER A 10 56.90 33.29 47.54
N GLY A 11 56.39 32.90 46.37
CA GLY A 11 54.95 32.95 46.10
C GLY A 11 54.46 34.15 45.28
N GLY A 12 54.01 33.85 44.07
CA GLY A 12 53.11 34.69 43.29
C GLY A 12 53.87 35.57 42.30
N LEU A 13 53.88 35.33 41.00
CA LEU A 13 52.77 34.88 40.18
C LEU A 13 53.28 33.82 39.21
N VAL A 14 52.88 32.58 39.44
CA VAL A 14 52.70 31.65 38.34
C VAL A 14 51.61 32.29 37.48
N TRP A 15 52.00 33.01 36.43
CA TRP A 15 51.07 33.46 35.40
C TRP A 15 50.68 32.23 34.58
N HIS A 16 50.04 31.26 35.24
CA HIS A 16 49.04 30.46 34.57
C HIS A 16 47.97 31.47 34.19
N ALA A 17 48.06 32.01 32.96
CA ALA A 17 46.87 32.43 32.26
C ALA A 17 46.02 31.17 32.20
N SER A 18 45.23 30.96 33.24
CA SER A 18 44.25 29.90 33.30
C SER A 18 43.31 30.26 32.16
N GLN A 19 43.50 29.63 31.00
CA GLN A 19 42.51 29.66 29.96
C GLN A 19 41.32 28.94 30.59
N ALA A 20 40.44 29.71 31.22
CA ALA A 20 39.07 29.28 31.40
C ALA A 20 38.55 29.13 29.98
N ALA A 21 38.66 27.92 29.44
CA ALA A 21 37.82 27.53 28.32
C ALA A 21 36.40 27.59 28.89
N PHE A 22 35.73 28.73 28.70
CA PHE A 22 34.31 28.87 28.99
C PHE A 22 33.59 27.87 28.09
N SER A 23 33.33 26.67 28.59
CA SER A 23 32.53 25.68 27.90
C SER A 23 31.17 25.61 28.58
N GLY A 24 30.14 26.13 27.91
CA GLY A 24 28.76 25.77 28.20
C GLY A 24 28.39 24.55 27.36
N ARG A 25 27.93 23.49 28.00
CA ARG A 25 27.22 22.40 27.32
C ARG A 25 25.72 22.59 27.50
N THR A 26 24.97 22.40 26.42
CA THR A 26 23.53 22.17 26.48
C THR A 26 23.25 20.76 25.94
N THR A 27 22.32 20.05 26.56
CA THR A 27 21.89 18.71 26.17
C THR A 27 20.44 18.76 25.74
N ASN A 28 20.12 18.23 24.56
CA ASN A 28 18.75 17.94 24.18
C ASN A 28 18.44 16.50 24.59
N SER A 29 17.80 16.31 25.74
CA SER A 29 17.25 15.01 26.14
C SER A 29 15.82 14.89 25.62
N GLY A 30 15.56 13.90 24.76
CA GLY A 30 14.22 13.67 24.19
C GLY A 30 14.14 13.71 22.67
N VAL A 31 15.25 13.54 21.94
CA VAL A 31 15.19 13.39 20.49
C VAL A 31 14.77 11.95 20.15
N SER A 32 13.46 11.71 20.06
CA SER A 32 12.88 10.46 19.53
C SER A 32 12.42 10.67 18.09
N TRP A 33 12.95 9.85 17.18
CA TRP A 33 12.46 9.76 15.81
C TRP A 33 11.57 8.51 15.71
N THR A 34 10.31 8.70 15.33
CA THR A 34 9.40 7.58 15.02
C THR A 34 9.24 7.53 13.50
N ALA A 35 9.57 6.40 12.88
CA ALA A 35 9.32 6.19 11.47
C ALA A 35 7.81 6.10 11.19
N GLY A 36 7.38 6.59 10.03
CA GLY A 36 6.01 6.39 9.56
C GLY A 36 5.70 4.91 9.37
N SER A 37 4.46 4.50 9.64
CA SER A 37 3.97 3.15 9.36
C SER A 37 3.30 3.13 7.99
N ILE A 38 3.37 2.00 7.30
CA ILE A 38 2.58 1.70 6.11
C ILE A 38 1.96 0.34 6.37
N ASN A 39 0.65 0.31 6.65
CA ASN A 39 -0.09 -0.91 6.89
C ASN A 39 -1.45 -0.82 6.22
N LEU A 40 -1.81 -1.86 5.47
CA LEU A 40 -3.12 -2.00 4.84
C LEU A 40 -3.84 -3.21 5.43
N THR A 41 -5.13 -3.05 5.67
CA THR A 41 -6.04 -4.15 6.02
C THR A 41 -7.19 -4.18 5.02
N ASN A 42 -7.87 -5.31 4.92
CA ASN A 42 -9.10 -5.45 4.15
C ASN A 42 -10.17 -6.20 4.94
N ASP A 43 -11.42 -6.07 4.51
CA ASP A 43 -12.58 -6.64 5.18
C ASP A 43 -12.99 -8.03 4.66
N SER A 44 -12.18 -8.70 3.84
CA SER A 44 -12.49 -10.04 3.30
C SER A 44 -12.42 -11.18 4.31
N GLY A 45 -11.72 -10.98 5.43
CA GLY A 45 -11.42 -12.07 6.37
C GLY A 45 -10.64 -13.23 5.74
N GLY A 46 -9.90 -12.98 4.64
CA GLY A 46 -9.14 -13.98 3.90
C GLY A 46 -9.96 -14.81 2.90
N GLN A 47 -11.21 -14.43 2.65
CA GLN A 47 -12.04 -15.08 1.63
C GLN A 47 -11.67 -14.62 0.21
N PRO A 48 -11.80 -15.49 -0.80
CA PRO A 48 -11.58 -15.11 -2.19
C PRO A 48 -12.63 -14.07 -2.63
N LEU A 49 -12.22 -13.11 -3.44
CA LEU A 49 -13.12 -12.08 -3.93
C LEU A 49 -14.21 -12.67 -4.85
N PHE A 50 -13.83 -13.65 -5.69
CA PHE A 50 -14.78 -14.42 -6.49
C PHE A 50 -14.49 -15.91 -6.35
N ASN A 51 -15.54 -16.69 -6.10
CA ASN A 51 -15.53 -18.14 -6.18
C ASN A 51 -16.81 -18.59 -6.88
N LEU A 52 -16.76 -18.58 -8.21
CA LEU A 52 -17.93 -18.78 -9.06
C LEU A 52 -17.82 -20.13 -9.76
N SER A 53 -18.98 -20.73 -10.01
CA SER A 53 -19.10 -22.00 -10.74
C SER A 53 -20.34 -21.95 -11.62
N ASN A 54 -20.31 -22.69 -12.73
CA ASN A 54 -21.45 -22.82 -13.64
C ASN A 54 -21.97 -21.48 -14.20
N ILE A 55 -21.07 -20.51 -14.41
CA ILE A 55 -21.41 -19.28 -15.13
C ILE A 55 -21.66 -19.60 -16.61
N THR A 56 -22.57 -18.86 -17.22
CA THR A 56 -22.97 -18.97 -18.61
C THR A 56 -22.81 -17.64 -19.35
N PRO A 57 -22.66 -17.65 -20.69
CA PRO A 57 -22.55 -16.42 -21.46
C PRO A 57 -23.71 -15.45 -21.17
N GLY A 58 -23.38 -14.20 -20.85
CA GLY A 58 -24.33 -13.16 -20.43
C GLY A 58 -24.45 -12.99 -18.92
N ASP A 59 -23.92 -13.91 -18.11
CA ASP A 59 -23.91 -13.75 -16.65
C ASP A 59 -23.02 -12.57 -16.23
N THR A 60 -23.43 -11.92 -15.15
CA THR A 60 -22.72 -10.77 -14.58
C THR A 60 -22.68 -10.86 -13.07
N GLY A 61 -21.74 -10.15 -12.46
CA GLY A 61 -21.70 -10.00 -11.01
C GLY A 61 -20.73 -8.92 -10.59
N SER A 62 -20.81 -8.55 -9.32
CA SER A 62 -19.88 -7.61 -8.72
C SER A 62 -19.61 -7.95 -7.27
N ARG A 63 -18.45 -7.50 -6.79
CA ARG A 63 -17.99 -7.65 -5.41
C ARG A 63 -17.31 -6.38 -4.97
N CYS A 64 -17.59 -5.98 -3.74
CA CYS A 64 -16.91 -4.87 -3.11
C CYS A 64 -15.90 -5.39 -2.10
N ILE A 65 -14.88 -4.57 -1.83
CA ILE A 65 -13.87 -4.82 -0.80
C ILE A 65 -13.38 -3.48 -0.27
N ALA A 66 -13.42 -3.30 1.05
CA ALA A 66 -12.91 -2.11 1.71
C ALA A 66 -11.45 -2.32 2.09
N ILE A 67 -10.58 -1.43 1.61
CA ILE A 67 -9.17 -1.38 1.97
C ILE A 67 -8.96 -0.21 2.93
N THR A 68 -8.46 -0.51 4.13
CA THR A 68 -8.21 0.50 5.17
C THR A 68 -6.72 0.63 5.40
N SER A 69 -6.23 1.86 5.29
CA SER A 69 -4.84 2.22 5.55
C SER A 69 -4.66 2.82 6.94
N GLU A 70 -3.66 2.30 7.65
CA GLU A 70 -3.16 2.83 8.91
C GLU A 70 -1.86 3.63 8.69
N ALA A 71 -1.58 4.03 7.45
CA ALA A 71 -0.36 4.75 7.13
C ALA A 71 -0.34 6.14 7.77
N THR A 72 0.78 6.52 8.39
CA THR A 72 0.96 7.84 9.05
C THR A 72 1.77 8.82 8.19
N VAL A 73 2.04 8.45 6.94
CA VAL A 73 2.69 9.26 5.93
C VAL A 73 1.90 9.17 4.63
N PRO A 74 1.96 10.19 3.75
CA PRO A 74 1.34 10.11 2.44
C PRO A 74 1.84 8.88 1.67
N THR A 75 0.91 8.11 1.12
CA THR A 75 1.18 6.91 0.33
C THR A 75 0.27 6.87 -0.89
N SER A 76 0.54 5.97 -1.82
CA SER A 76 -0.38 5.67 -2.92
C SER A 76 -0.66 4.18 -2.95
N ILE A 77 -1.94 3.81 -3.04
CA ILE A 77 -2.36 2.44 -3.29
C ILE A 77 -2.35 2.19 -4.80
N LYS A 78 -1.88 1.02 -5.20
CA LYS A 78 -2.16 0.46 -6.53
C LYS A 78 -2.67 -0.98 -6.42
N LEU A 79 -3.48 -1.37 -7.40
CA LEU A 79 -3.98 -2.72 -7.57
C LEU A 79 -3.25 -3.42 -8.71
N TYR A 80 -2.72 -4.61 -8.46
CA TYR A 80 -2.21 -5.50 -9.50
C TYR A 80 -2.63 -6.93 -9.23
N THR A 81 -2.36 -7.80 -10.19
CA THR A 81 -2.78 -9.19 -10.17
C THR A 81 -1.60 -10.13 -10.33
N SER A 82 -1.77 -11.36 -9.85
CA SER A 82 -0.90 -12.48 -10.21
C SER A 82 -1.75 -13.72 -10.44
N THR A 83 -1.29 -14.62 -11.30
CA THR A 83 -2.05 -15.81 -11.67
C THR A 83 -1.29 -17.08 -11.33
N SER A 84 -2.03 -18.12 -10.97
CA SER A 84 -1.54 -19.49 -10.87
C SER A 84 -2.54 -20.46 -11.48
N ASN A 85 -2.13 -21.70 -11.74
CA ASN A 85 -3.01 -22.77 -12.23
C ASN A 85 -3.75 -22.40 -13.53
N ALA A 86 -3.01 -21.99 -14.57
CA ALA A 86 -3.61 -21.70 -15.87
C ALA A 86 -4.31 -22.96 -16.43
N PRO A 87 -5.62 -22.89 -16.72
CA PRO A 87 -6.36 -24.01 -17.27
C PRO A 87 -6.03 -24.23 -18.75
N SER A 88 -6.27 -25.44 -19.25
CA SER A 88 -6.14 -25.74 -20.68
C SER A 88 -7.23 -25.08 -21.53
N ASN A 89 -8.42 -24.89 -20.97
CA ASN A 89 -9.53 -24.16 -21.57
C ASN A 89 -9.77 -22.87 -20.79
N ASP A 90 -8.97 -21.84 -21.09
CA ASP A 90 -9.05 -20.54 -20.42
C ASP A 90 -10.13 -19.65 -21.03
N ILE A 91 -11.07 -19.21 -20.20
CA ILE A 91 -12.16 -18.31 -20.59
C ILE A 91 -11.89 -16.84 -20.25
N SER A 92 -10.74 -16.51 -19.65
CA SER A 92 -10.34 -15.14 -19.30
C SER A 92 -10.43 -14.11 -20.45
N PRO A 93 -10.20 -14.48 -21.73
CA PRO A 93 -10.40 -13.56 -22.86
C PRO A 93 -11.86 -13.12 -23.06
N TYR A 94 -12.81 -13.84 -22.47
CA TYR A 94 -14.26 -13.60 -22.61
C TYR A 94 -14.90 -13.07 -21.33
N LEU A 95 -14.11 -12.81 -20.29
CA LEU A 95 -14.57 -12.18 -19.05
C LEU A 95 -14.19 -10.71 -19.06
N ASP A 96 -15.16 -9.84 -19.25
CA ASP A 96 -14.96 -8.39 -19.14
C ASP A 96 -14.94 -8.01 -17.67
N ILE A 97 -13.90 -7.29 -17.26
CA ILE A 97 -13.66 -6.82 -15.89
C ILE A 97 -13.71 -5.30 -15.87
N THR A 98 -14.38 -4.77 -14.85
CA THR A 98 -14.37 -3.36 -14.50
C THR A 98 -13.91 -3.19 -13.06
N VAL A 99 -13.02 -2.23 -12.82
CA VAL A 99 -12.59 -1.84 -11.47
C VAL A 99 -12.95 -0.38 -11.25
N GLU A 100 -13.61 -0.11 -10.13
CA GLU A 100 -13.97 1.23 -9.66
C GLU A 100 -13.59 1.38 -8.20
N ASP A 101 -12.99 2.49 -7.84
CA ASP A 101 -12.84 2.93 -6.47
C ASP A 101 -14.05 3.76 -6.03
N GLY A 102 -14.23 3.93 -4.72
CA GLY A 102 -15.33 4.71 -4.18
C GLY A 102 -15.46 4.62 -2.68
N THR A 103 -16.67 4.91 -2.22
CA THR A 103 -17.05 4.92 -0.80
C THR A 103 -18.33 4.12 -0.58
N GLY A 104 -18.57 3.66 0.65
CA GLY A 104 -19.68 2.75 0.96
C GLY A 104 -19.45 1.34 0.40
N GLY A 105 -20.40 0.43 0.66
CA GLY A 105 -20.20 -1.01 0.41
C GLY A 105 -19.26 -1.67 1.43
N SER A 106 -19.19 -2.99 1.36
CA SER A 106 -18.29 -3.83 2.18
C SER A 106 -17.92 -5.10 1.41
N PHE A 107 -17.10 -5.96 2.00
CA PHE A 107 -16.83 -7.26 1.43
C PHE A 107 -18.14 -8.00 1.06
N ASP A 108 -18.14 -8.64 -0.11
CA ASP A 108 -19.24 -9.43 -0.67
C ASP A 108 -20.53 -8.65 -1.03
N SER A 109 -20.71 -7.40 -0.58
CA SER A 109 -21.85 -6.55 -0.93
C SER A 109 -21.45 -5.14 -1.36
N CYS A 110 -21.92 -4.75 -2.55
CA CYS A 110 -21.80 -3.38 -3.05
C CYS A 110 -23.01 -2.49 -2.72
N ASP A 111 -23.85 -2.90 -1.77
CA ASP A 111 -24.99 -2.07 -1.35
C ASP A 111 -24.49 -0.75 -0.74
N GLY A 112 -25.03 0.37 -1.22
CA GLY A 112 -24.60 1.71 -0.81
C GLY A 112 -23.23 2.13 -1.36
N PHE A 113 -22.57 1.32 -2.20
CA PHE A 113 -21.35 1.73 -2.88
C PHE A 113 -21.63 2.88 -3.85
N THR A 114 -20.85 3.95 -3.71
CA THR A 114 -20.86 5.12 -4.59
C THR A 114 -19.50 5.21 -5.28
N PRO A 115 -19.43 4.97 -6.60
CA PRO A 115 -18.18 5.03 -7.34
C PRO A 115 -17.62 6.45 -7.39
N SER A 116 -16.30 6.56 -7.25
CA SER A 116 -15.52 7.68 -7.75
C SER A 116 -15.52 7.64 -9.28
N ALA A 117 -15.49 8.82 -9.91
CA ALA A 117 -15.35 8.92 -11.36
C ALA A 117 -13.98 9.51 -11.73
N PRO A 118 -13.38 9.10 -12.87
CA PRO A 118 -13.86 8.08 -13.81
C PRO A 118 -13.63 6.64 -13.33
N VAL A 119 -14.15 5.66 -14.08
CA VAL A 119 -13.82 4.23 -13.90
C VAL A 119 -12.31 4.02 -14.00
N ASP A 120 -11.72 3.26 -13.07
CA ASP A 120 -10.27 3.06 -12.99
C ASP A 120 -9.72 2.09 -14.03
N TYR A 121 -10.50 1.05 -14.37
CA TYR A 121 -10.11 0.05 -15.36
C TYR A 121 -11.31 -0.59 -16.05
N THR A 122 -11.17 -0.85 -17.34
CA THR A 122 -12.07 -1.70 -18.14
C THR A 122 -11.23 -2.50 -19.12
N GLY A 123 -11.47 -3.81 -19.20
CA GLY A 123 -10.80 -4.71 -20.13
C GLY A 123 -11.11 -6.18 -19.81
N THR A 124 -10.56 -7.11 -20.58
CA THR A 124 -10.75 -8.54 -20.30
C THR A 124 -9.92 -9.00 -19.10
N LEU A 125 -10.31 -10.09 -18.45
CA LEU A 125 -9.54 -10.71 -17.37
C LEU A 125 -8.15 -11.12 -17.86
N GLU A 126 -8.03 -11.60 -19.10
CA GLU A 126 -6.73 -11.87 -19.73
C GLU A 126 -5.88 -10.60 -19.83
N ASN A 127 -6.45 -9.48 -20.30
CA ASN A 127 -5.70 -8.23 -20.39
C ASN A 127 -5.26 -7.72 -19.01
N LEU A 128 -6.14 -7.81 -18.02
CA LEU A 128 -5.84 -7.40 -16.66
C LEU A 128 -4.66 -8.20 -16.08
N THR A 129 -4.75 -9.53 -16.18
CA THR A 129 -3.77 -10.46 -15.60
C THR A 129 -2.42 -10.43 -16.30
N THR A 130 -2.37 -10.00 -17.57
CA THR A 130 -1.12 -9.90 -18.34
C THR A 130 -0.47 -8.52 -18.26
N THR A 131 -1.25 -7.45 -18.05
CA THR A 131 -0.74 -6.07 -18.10
C THR A 131 -0.57 -5.40 -16.73
N ARG A 132 -1.29 -5.86 -15.70
CA ARG A 132 -1.27 -5.31 -14.33
C ARG A 132 -0.72 -6.36 -13.37
N THR A 133 0.59 -6.53 -13.36
CA THR A 133 1.28 -7.67 -12.71
C THR A 133 2.13 -7.29 -11.50
N ASN A 134 2.35 -6.00 -11.28
CA ASN A 134 3.15 -5.49 -10.17
C ASN A 134 2.79 -4.02 -9.87
N TYR A 135 3.39 -3.46 -8.82
CA TYR A 135 3.14 -2.06 -8.44
C TYR A 135 3.49 -1.04 -9.54
N ALA A 136 4.53 -1.28 -10.35
CA ALA A 136 4.93 -0.32 -11.37
C ALA A 136 3.86 -0.14 -12.45
N ASN A 137 3.21 -1.24 -12.87
CA ASN A 137 2.18 -1.24 -13.90
C ASN A 137 0.74 -1.38 -13.38
N GLY A 138 0.51 -1.43 -12.07
CA GLY A 138 -0.83 -1.59 -11.48
C GLY A 138 -1.82 -0.46 -11.80
N ILE A 139 -3.11 -0.73 -11.54
CA ILE A 139 -4.22 0.22 -11.60
C ILE A 139 -4.10 1.24 -10.46
N GLY A 140 -4.53 2.47 -10.69
CA GLY A 140 -4.34 3.63 -9.82
C GLY A 140 -3.33 4.61 -10.43
N PRO A 141 -2.63 5.44 -9.62
CA PRO A 141 -2.55 5.41 -8.16
C PRO A 141 -3.75 6.05 -7.45
N TRP A 142 -4.10 5.53 -6.28
CA TRP A 142 -5.04 6.18 -5.35
C TRP A 142 -4.27 6.79 -4.17
N PRO A 143 -4.18 8.13 -4.09
CA PRO A 143 -3.43 8.78 -3.02
C PRO A 143 -4.13 8.64 -1.68
N LEU A 144 -3.32 8.50 -0.63
CA LEU A 144 -3.70 8.58 0.77
C LEU A 144 -2.92 9.71 1.44
N THR A 145 -3.57 10.38 2.39
CA THR A 145 -3.03 11.57 3.04
C THR A 145 -2.05 11.24 4.18
N GLY A 146 -2.07 10.01 4.69
CA GLY A 146 -1.30 9.60 5.87
C GLY A 146 -1.99 9.97 7.19
N ASN A 147 -3.32 10.12 7.18
CA ASN A 147 -4.12 10.46 8.36
C ASN A 147 -5.04 9.29 8.70
N PRO A 148 -4.53 8.27 9.41
CA PRO A 148 -5.27 7.02 9.58
C PRO A 148 -6.45 7.18 10.56
N PRO A 149 -7.53 6.39 10.40
CA PRO A 149 -7.73 5.40 9.33
C PRO A 149 -8.25 6.06 8.04
N GLU A 150 -7.69 5.66 6.89
CA GLU A 150 -8.21 6.02 5.57
C GLU A 150 -8.75 4.78 4.87
N THR A 151 -10.07 4.73 4.65
CA THR A 151 -10.72 3.61 3.96
C THR A 151 -11.14 4.02 2.56
N ARG A 152 -10.82 3.16 1.58
CA ARG A 152 -11.34 3.23 0.21
C ARG A 152 -11.96 1.89 -0.15
N THR A 153 -13.15 1.93 -0.74
CA THR A 153 -13.81 0.70 -1.20
C THR A 153 -13.60 0.55 -2.69
N PHE A 154 -13.40 -0.68 -3.13
CA PHE A 154 -13.27 -1.02 -4.55
C PHE A 154 -14.40 -1.94 -4.95
N ARG A 155 -15.06 -1.63 -6.06
CA ARG A 155 -16.01 -2.52 -6.74
C ARG A 155 -15.33 -3.14 -7.93
N LEU A 156 -15.29 -4.47 -7.95
CA LEU A 156 -14.90 -5.26 -9.10
C LEU A 156 -16.15 -5.86 -9.70
N SER A 157 -16.42 -5.56 -10.96
CA SER A 157 -17.54 -6.11 -11.72
C SER A 157 -17.02 -6.99 -12.83
N TRP A 158 -17.72 -8.08 -13.11
CA TRP A 158 -17.41 -8.99 -14.20
C TRP A 158 -18.64 -9.25 -15.06
N THR A 159 -18.42 -9.51 -16.34
CA THR A 159 -19.42 -9.98 -17.29
C THR A 159 -18.81 -11.09 -18.12
N PHE A 160 -19.47 -12.25 -18.15
CA PHE A 160 -19.12 -13.27 -19.13
C PHE A 160 -19.76 -12.88 -20.46
N SER A 161 -18.92 -12.61 -21.47
CA SER A 161 -19.37 -12.13 -22.77
C SER A 161 -20.51 -12.99 -23.34
N ALA A 162 -21.63 -12.36 -23.67
CA ALA A 162 -22.77 -13.03 -24.29
C ALA A 162 -22.45 -13.60 -25.69
N THR A 163 -21.33 -13.18 -26.30
CA THR A 163 -20.84 -13.67 -27.58
C THR A 163 -19.72 -14.70 -27.44
N ALA A 164 -19.48 -15.22 -26.23
CA ALA A 164 -18.50 -16.28 -26.01
C ALA A 164 -18.83 -17.52 -26.85
N PRO A 165 -17.86 -18.11 -27.57
CA PRO A 165 -18.10 -19.27 -28.43
C PRO A 165 -18.32 -20.56 -27.63
N ASP A 166 -18.95 -21.57 -28.24
CA ASP A 166 -19.18 -22.89 -27.63
C ASP A 166 -17.91 -23.57 -27.10
N SER A 167 -16.73 -23.21 -27.65
CA SER A 167 -15.44 -23.70 -27.15
C SER A 167 -15.15 -23.30 -25.70
N THR A 168 -15.84 -22.30 -25.16
CA THR A 168 -15.75 -21.90 -23.74
C THR A 168 -16.48 -22.86 -22.79
N GLN A 169 -17.28 -23.79 -23.31
CA GLN A 169 -18.00 -24.76 -22.49
C GLN A 169 -17.03 -25.63 -21.68
N GLY A 170 -17.26 -25.72 -20.36
CA GLY A 170 -16.39 -26.44 -19.44
C GLY A 170 -15.03 -25.78 -19.20
N GLY A 171 -14.82 -24.56 -19.69
CA GLY A 171 -13.64 -23.76 -19.41
C GLY A 171 -13.67 -23.10 -18.05
N SER A 172 -12.52 -22.59 -17.62
CA SER A 172 -12.35 -21.88 -16.35
C SER A 172 -11.33 -20.77 -16.50
N THR A 173 -11.13 -19.97 -15.45
CA THR A 173 -10.06 -18.98 -15.38
C THR A 173 -8.85 -19.57 -14.65
N PRO A 174 -7.65 -18.96 -14.75
CA PRO A 174 -6.61 -19.17 -13.75
C PRO A 174 -7.11 -18.76 -12.36
N ASN A 175 -6.40 -19.22 -11.33
CA ASN A 175 -6.55 -18.63 -10.00
C ASN A 175 -5.87 -17.26 -10.01
N VAL A 176 -6.68 -16.20 -9.88
CA VAL A 176 -6.23 -14.81 -9.90
C VAL A 176 -6.19 -14.26 -8.49
N ASN A 177 -5.01 -13.79 -8.07
CA ASN A 177 -4.83 -13.03 -6.85
C ASN A 177 -4.86 -11.53 -7.17
N PHE A 178 -5.67 -10.79 -6.43
CA PHE A 178 -5.72 -9.32 -6.49
C PHE A 178 -4.94 -8.76 -5.29
N THR A 179 -3.97 -7.90 -5.56
CA THR A 179 -3.10 -7.31 -4.54
C THR A 179 -3.24 -5.80 -4.55
N TRP A 180 -3.69 -5.24 -3.43
CA TRP A 180 -3.58 -3.82 -3.12
C TRP A 180 -2.30 -3.60 -2.33
N GLU A 181 -1.41 -2.78 -2.86
CA GLU A 181 -0.14 -2.42 -2.21
C GLU A 181 -0.07 -0.91 -2.07
N ALA A 182 0.36 -0.43 -0.91
CA ALA A 182 0.68 0.96 -0.67
C ALA A 182 2.20 1.16 -0.67
N GLN A 183 2.68 2.15 -1.41
CA GLN A 183 4.06 2.63 -1.27
C GLN A 183 4.06 4.11 -0.87
N ALA A 184 5.00 4.49 -0.01
CA ALA A 184 5.30 5.89 0.24
C ALA A 184 5.88 6.55 -1.02
N ALA A 185 5.63 7.85 -1.16
CA ALA A 185 6.18 8.67 -2.23
C ALA A 185 7.70 8.87 -2.10
#